data_AF-A0A972CJA1-F1
#
_entry.id   AF-A0A972CJA1-F1
#
_cell.length_a   1.000
_cell.length_b   1.000
_cell.length_c   1.000
_cell.angle_alpha   90.00
_cell.angle_beta   90.00
_cell.angle_gamma   90.00
#
_symmetry.space_group_name_H-M   'P 1'
#
loop_
_entity.id
_entity.type
_entity.pdbx_description
1 polymer ?
#
loop_
_entity_poly.entity_id
_entity_poly.type
_entity_poly.pdbx_seq_one_letter_code
_entity_poly.pdbx_strand_id
1 'polypeptide(L)'
;NSGLFNWESQSITSPESPTGQRYINDRSEGHKVLLFVREHKSDYGVTAPYVFLGNARYHSHRGSRPIEIVWSMDHPIPEKILKESNLRVVY
;
A
#
# COMPACT_ATOMS: atom_id res chain seq x y z
N ASN A 1 12.92 4.16 -10.56
CA ASN A 1 11.47 4.43 -10.62
C ASN A 1 10.86 4.23 -9.24
N SER A 2 10.59 5.31 -8.50
CA SER A 2 10.13 5.30 -7.10
C SER A 2 8.61 5.48 -6.94
N GLY A 3 7.86 5.12 -7.99
CA GLY A 3 6.43 5.43 -8.11
C GLY A 3 5.47 4.26 -7.89
N LEU A 4 5.96 3.01 -7.76
CA LEU A 4 5.10 1.84 -7.52
C LEU A 4 5.32 1.28 -6.11
N PHE A 5 4.22 0.98 -5.42
CA PHE A 5 4.21 0.42 -4.09
C PHE A 5 3.45 -0.90 -4.06
N ASN A 6 4.08 -1.95 -3.55
CA ASN A 6 3.45 -3.26 -3.43
C ASN A 6 2.81 -3.43 -2.05
N TRP A 7 1.55 -3.84 -2.01
CA TRP A 7 0.79 -4.07 -0.79
C TRP A 7 0.03 -5.40 -0.85
N GLU A 8 0.10 -6.19 0.22
CA GLU A 8 -0.66 -7.43 0.36
C GLU A 8 -1.87 -7.22 1.27
N SER A 9 -3.01 -7.75 0.85
CA SER A 9 -4.23 -7.74 1.67
C SER A 9 -4.14 -8.69 2.85
N GLN A 10 -5.15 -8.65 3.72
CA GLN A 10 -5.34 -9.71 4.72
C GLN A 10 -5.51 -11.08 4.04
N SER A 11 -5.05 -12.14 4.72
CA SER A 11 -4.90 -13.49 4.16
C SER A 11 -6.16 -14.09 3.53
N ILE A 12 -7.35 -13.72 4.01
CA ILE A 12 -8.63 -14.26 3.51
C ILE A 12 -9.32 -13.37 2.46
N THR A 13 -8.81 -12.17 2.23
CA THR A 13 -9.44 -11.23 1.28
C THR A 13 -9.17 -11.71 -0.14
N SER A 14 -10.22 -11.93 -0.93
CA SER A 14 -10.12 -12.30 -2.35
C SER A 14 -10.65 -11.25 -3.31
N PRO A 15 -10.23 -11.26 -4.59
CA PRO A 15 -10.66 -10.28 -5.58
C PRO A 15 -12.19 -10.22 -5.71
N GLU A 16 -12.87 -11.34 -5.49
CA GLU A 16 -14.34 -11.47 -5.57
C GLU A 16 -15.04 -11.04 -4.27
N SER A 17 -14.31 -10.93 -3.16
CA SER A 17 -14.88 -10.48 -1.88
C SER A 17 -15.26 -9.00 -1.95
N PRO A 18 -16.26 -8.53 -1.17
CA PRO A 18 -16.63 -7.11 -1.14
C PRO A 18 -15.44 -6.17 -0.85
N THR A 19 -14.54 -6.60 0.04
CA THR A 19 -13.32 -5.85 0.37
C THR A 19 -12.33 -5.82 -0.79
N GLY A 20 -12.11 -6.95 -1.48
CA GLY A 20 -11.24 -7.00 -2.65
C GLY A 20 -11.78 -6.16 -3.81
N GLN A 21 -13.09 -6.25 -4.07
CA GLN A 21 -13.79 -5.43 -5.06
C GLN A 21 -13.64 -3.93 -4.77
N ARG A 22 -13.68 -3.51 -3.50
CA ARG A 22 -13.43 -2.11 -3.14
C ARG A 22 -12.02 -1.67 -3.51
N TYR A 23 -10.99 -2.49 -3.24
CA TYR A 23 -9.63 -2.15 -3.62
C TYR A 23 -9.43 -2.11 -5.14
N ILE A 24 -10.03 -3.07 -5.87
CA ILE A 24 -9.75 -3.29 -7.28
C ILE A 24 -10.64 -2.46 -8.20
N ASN A 25 -11.93 -2.26 -7.88
CA ASN A 25 -12.91 -1.73 -8.83
C ASN A 25 -13.50 -0.37 -8.46
N ASP A 26 -13.45 0.04 -7.18
CA ASP A 26 -14.00 1.35 -6.80
C ASP A 26 -13.11 2.49 -7.30
N ARG A 27 -13.67 3.30 -8.20
CA ARG A 27 -13.06 4.48 -8.83
C ARG A 27 -13.96 5.71 -8.71
N SER A 28 -14.91 5.69 -7.78
CA SER A 28 -15.75 6.85 -7.50
C SER A 28 -14.90 8.05 -7.07
N GLU A 29 -15.34 9.27 -7.36
CA GLU A 29 -14.59 10.50 -7.03
C GLU A 29 -14.28 10.64 -5.52
N GLY A 30 -15.09 10.00 -4.66
CA GLY A 30 -14.87 9.94 -3.21
C GLY A 30 -13.90 8.84 -2.75
N HIS A 31 -13.59 7.85 -3.59
CA HIS A 31 -12.73 6.73 -3.21
C HIS A 31 -11.26 7.05 -3.48
N LYS A 32 -10.57 7.50 -2.43
CA LYS A 32 -9.14 7.81 -2.44
C LYS A 32 -8.36 6.81 -1.60
N VAL A 33 -7.32 6.23 -2.16
CA VAL A 33 -6.40 5.36 -1.43
C VAL A 33 -5.26 6.22 -0.90
N LEU A 34 -5.11 6.22 0.43
CA LEU A 34 -4.08 6.94 1.16
C LEU A 34 -3.17 5.93 1.85
N LEU A 35 -1.86 6.00 1.61
CA LEU A 35 -0.92 5.04 2.19
C LEU A 35 -0.21 5.61 3.41
N PHE A 36 -0.33 4.87 4.52
CA PHE A 36 0.36 5.12 5.78
C PHE A 36 1.21 3.90 6.11
N VAL A 37 2.51 4.09 6.29
CA VAL A 37 3.46 3.00 6.54
C VAL A 37 4.21 3.22 7.83
N ARG A 38 4.62 2.13 8.45
CA ARG A 38 5.61 2.10 9.53
C ARG A 38 6.42 0.84 9.38
N GLU A 39 7.70 0.92 9.69
CA GLU A 39 8.58 -0.25 9.57
C GLU A 39 8.42 -1.20 10.74
N HIS A 40 8.37 -0.64 11.95
CA HIS A 40 8.22 -1.38 13.18
C HIS A 40 6.86 -1.08 13.82
N LYS A 41 6.34 -2.05 14.59
CA LYS A 41 5.13 -1.81 15.40
C LYS A 41 5.41 -0.85 16.55
N SER A 42 6.60 -0.95 17.13
CA SER A 42 7.07 -0.15 18.25
C SER A 42 8.55 0.18 18.09
N ASP A 43 8.94 1.35 18.56
CA ASP A 43 10.33 1.78 18.69
C ASP A 43 10.58 2.15 20.15
N TYR A 44 11.65 1.59 20.75
CA TYR A 44 11.99 1.74 22.17
C TYR A 44 10.82 1.54 23.17
N GLY A 45 9.93 0.58 22.89
CA GLY A 45 8.78 0.27 23.74
C GLY A 45 7.58 1.21 23.58
N VAL A 46 7.64 2.19 22.68
CA VAL A 46 6.54 3.09 22.31
C VAL A 46 6.03 2.74 20.92
N THR A 47 4.72 2.87 20.67
CA THR A 47 4.15 2.65 19.33
C THR A 47 4.81 3.57 18.31
N ALA A 48 5.39 3.00 17.26
CA ALA A 48 6.04 3.79 16.21
C ALA A 48 4.98 4.57 15.41
N PRO A 49 5.24 5.84 15.07
CA PRO A 49 4.32 6.64 14.27
C PRO A 49 4.22 6.09 12.84
N TYR A 50 3.08 6.34 12.21
CA TYR A 50 2.93 6.12 10.78
C TYR A 50 3.46 7.32 10.00
N VAL A 51 4.09 7.05 8.86
CA VAL A 51 4.48 8.04 7.86
C VAL A 51 3.48 8.01 6.73
N PHE A 52 2.97 9.19 6.35
CA PHE A 52 2.09 9.35 5.20
C PHE A 52 2.90 9.38 3.91
N LEU A 53 2.61 8.45 2.99
CA LEU A 53 3.28 8.35 1.69
C LEU A 53 2.57 9.13 0.59
N GLY A 54 1.32 9.55 0.81
CA GLY A 54 0.51 10.22 -0.18
C GLY A 54 -0.63 9.37 -0.72
N ASN A 55 -1.25 9.91 -1.76
CA ASN A 55 -2.32 9.27 -2.52
C ASN A 55 -1.75 8.22 -3.47
N ALA A 56 -2.52 7.16 -3.64
CA ALA A 56 -2.18 6.08 -4.54
C ALA A 56 -3.37 5.70 -5.42
N ARG A 57 -3.06 5.24 -6.63
CA ARG A 57 -4.03 4.75 -7.62
C ARG A 57 -3.74 3.30 -7.90
N TYR A 58 -4.79 2.50 -8.03
CA TYR A 58 -4.64 1.10 -8.39
C TYR A 58 -3.89 0.98 -9.73
N HIS A 59 -2.90 0.10 -9.78
CA HIS A 59 -2.13 -0.20 -10.99
C HIS A 59 -2.41 -1.62 -11.47
N SER A 60 -2.21 -2.63 -10.61
CA SER A 60 -2.47 -4.03 -10.94
C SER A 60 -2.68 -4.87 -9.68
N HIS A 61 -3.18 -6.09 -9.82
CA HIS A 61 -3.19 -7.07 -8.73
C HIS A 61 -2.90 -8.48 -9.25
N ARG A 62 -2.52 -9.37 -8.33
CA ARG A 62 -2.41 -10.82 -8.55
C ARG A 62 -2.74 -11.58 -7.26
N GLY A 63 -2.85 -12.90 -7.38
CA GLY A 63 -3.18 -13.75 -6.24
C GLY A 63 -4.67 -13.66 -5.87
N SER A 64 -5.03 -14.37 -4.81
CA SER A 64 -6.42 -14.44 -4.36
C SER A 64 -6.54 -14.38 -2.84
N ARG A 65 -5.75 -15.12 -2.07
CA ARG A 65 -5.83 -15.13 -0.59
C ARG A 65 -4.42 -15.23 -0.01
N PRO A 66 -3.68 -14.11 0.17
CA PRO A 66 -4.11 -12.72 -0.04
C PRO A 66 -4.04 -12.25 -1.51
N ILE A 67 -4.63 -11.08 -1.76
CA ILE A 67 -4.41 -10.29 -2.98
C ILE A 67 -3.10 -9.51 -2.81
N GLU A 68 -2.25 -9.56 -3.81
CA GLU A 68 -1.10 -8.68 -3.93
C GLU A 68 -1.45 -7.55 -4.91
N ILE A 69 -1.52 -6.32 -4.42
CA ILE A 69 -1.91 -5.13 -5.18
C ILE A 69 -0.70 -4.22 -5.36
N VAL A 70 -0.47 -3.83 -6.61
CA VAL A 70 0.48 -2.78 -6.97
C VAL A 70 -0.28 -1.46 -7.06
N TRP A 71 0.20 -0.47 -6.33
CA TRP A 71 -0.29 0.89 -6.33
C TRP A 71 0.69 1.81 -7.06
N SER A 72 0.17 2.73 -7.86
CA SER A 72 0.91 3.84 -8.44
C SER A 72 0.75 5.07 -7.56
N MET A 73 1.86 5.60 -7.05
CA MET A 73 1.90 6.76 -6.18
C MET A 73 1.77 8.04 -6.99
N ASP A 74 1.00 9.01 -6.51
CA ASP A 74 0.88 10.32 -7.16
C ASP A 74 2.14 11.16 -7.01
N HIS A 75 2.91 10.92 -5.96
CA HIS A 75 4.22 11.52 -5.72
C HIS A 75 5.27 10.44 -5.46
N PRO A 76 6.54 10.68 -5.84
CA PRO A 76 7.63 9.75 -5.53
C PRO A 76 7.70 9.43 -4.04
N ILE A 77 7.93 8.16 -3.70
CA ILE A 77 8.15 7.76 -2.31
C ILE A 77 9.43 8.45 -1.80
N PRO A 78 9.39 9.14 -0.64
CA PRO A 78 10.56 9.84 -0.11
C PRO A 78 11.76 8.91 0.08
N GLU A 79 12.94 9.33 -0.38
CA GLU A 79 14.15 8.50 -0.34
C GLU A 79 14.55 8.02 1.06
N LYS A 80 14.27 8.83 2.09
CA LYS A 80 14.53 8.45 3.48
C LYS A 80 13.84 7.13 3.84
N ILE A 81 12.61 6.97 3.37
CA ILE A 81 11.80 5.76 3.59
C ILE A 81 12.39 4.59 2.78
N LEU A 82 12.87 4.83 1.57
CA LEU A 82 13.50 3.80 0.74
C LEU A 82 14.83 3.29 1.31
N LYS A 83 15.62 4.17 1.94
CA LYS A 83 16.95 3.85 2.47
C LYS A 83 16.90 3.16 3.83
N GLU A 84 15.91 3.49 4.65
CA GLU A 84 15.81 2.98 6.02
C GLU A 84 14.97 1.70 6.12
N SER A 85 14.15 1.36 5.11
CA SER A 85 13.14 0.29 5.25
C SER A 85 13.21 -0.85 4.22
N ASN A 86 12.76 -2.03 4.63
CA ASN A 86 12.47 -3.17 3.73
C ASN A 86 11.16 -3.02 2.93
N LEU A 87 10.64 -1.80 2.76
CA LEU A 87 9.42 -1.57 1.99
C LEU A 87 9.64 -1.93 0.52
N ARG A 88 8.83 -2.86 0.00
CA ARG A 88 8.96 -3.36 -1.36
C ARG A 88 8.43 -2.33 -2.37
N VAL A 89 9.32 -1.47 -2.82
CA VAL A 89 9.10 -0.58 -3.98
C VAL A 89 9.54 -1.31 -5.23
N VAL A 90 8.67 -1.32 -6.24
CA VAL A 90 8.90 -2.03 -7.50
C VAL A 90 9.36 -1.01 -8.54
N TYR A 91 10.43 -1.36 -9.26
CA TYR A 91 11.11 -0.48 -10.23
C TYR A 91 10.59 -0.64 -11.65
#